data_AF-A0A7W1YHJ0-F1
#
_entry.id   AF-A0A7W1YHJ0-F1
#
_cell.length_a   1.000
_cell.length_b   1.000
_cell.length_c   1.000
_cell.angle_alpha   90.00
_cell.angle_beta   90.00
_cell.angle_gamma   90.00
#
_symmetry.space_group_name_H-M   'P 1'
#
loop_
_entity.id
_entity.type
_entity.pdbx_description
1 polymer ?
#
loop_
_entity_poly.entity_id
_entity_poly.type
_entity_poly.pdbx_seq_one_letter_code
_entity_poly.pdbx_strand_id
1 'polypeptide(L)'
;TPKEFIVSADSYVTGTYTGSVTKVAISVNGKVYPAVAVTGSGALQYYAKDKITDKTDVVKMIGYNSEGTIIDTKDVSVAGPESL
;
A
#
# COMPACT_ATOMS: atom_id res chain seq x y z
N THR A 1 -2.47 -4.68 7.31
CA THR A 1 -1.85 -3.54 7.99
C THR A 1 -0.59 -3.11 7.25
N PRO A 2 -0.63 -1.96 6.56
CA PRO A 2 0.55 -1.36 5.96
C PRO A 2 1.51 -0.82 7.02
N LYS A 3 2.80 -0.80 6.72
CA LYS A 3 3.84 -0.09 7.48
C LYS A 3 3.93 1.36 6.99
N GLU A 4 4.58 2.20 7.79
CA GLU A 4 4.96 3.55 7.35
C GLU A 4 5.86 3.49 6.10
N PHE A 5 5.68 4.46 5.21
CA PHE A 5 6.46 4.64 4.00
C PHE A 5 7.28 5.93 4.12
N ILE A 6 8.61 5.81 4.00
CA ILE A 6 9.53 6.94 4.03
C ILE A 6 9.86 7.38 2.61
N VAL A 7 9.43 8.59 2.25
CA VAL A 7 9.71 9.20 0.95
C VAL A 7 11.24 9.31 0.76
N SER A 8 11.71 8.96 -0.44
CA SER A 8 13.13 8.89 -0.84
C SER A 8 13.95 7.74 -0.28
N ALA A 9 13.46 6.98 0.72
CA ALA A 9 14.15 5.80 1.24
C ALA A 9 13.47 4.50 0.82
N ASP A 10 12.15 4.44 0.95
CA ASP A 10 11.37 3.27 0.59
C ASP A 10 11.00 3.24 -0.88
N SER A 11 10.96 2.03 -1.45
CA SER A 11 10.47 1.80 -2.80
C SER A 11 9.09 1.15 -2.83
N TYR A 12 8.68 0.54 -1.72
CA TYR A 12 7.47 -0.25 -1.61
C TYR A 12 6.70 0.08 -0.35
N VAL A 13 5.37 0.17 -0.46
CA VAL A 13 4.49 0.02 0.70
C VAL A 13 4.46 -1.46 1.04
N THR A 14 4.94 -1.80 2.23
CA THR A 14 4.93 -3.17 2.75
C THR A 14 3.97 -3.31 3.91
N GLY A 15 3.64 -4.53 4.28
CA GLY A 15 2.71 -4.78 5.38
C GLY A 15 2.38 -6.24 5.50
N THR A 16 1.45 -6.53 6.41
CA THR A 16 0.86 -7.86 6.55
C THR A 16 -0.62 -7.83 6.22
N TYR A 17 -1.19 -8.97 5.90
CA TYR A 17 -2.63 -9.13 5.74
C TYR A 17 -3.06 -10.48 6.32
N THR A 18 -4.32 -10.55 6.70
CA THR A 18 -4.98 -11.78 7.15
C THR A 18 -6.26 -11.98 6.35
N GLY A 19 -6.83 -13.18 6.42
CA GLY A 19 -8.06 -13.50 5.71
C GLY A 19 -7.86 -13.65 4.20
N SER A 20 -8.90 -13.33 3.43
CA SER A 20 -9.04 -13.72 2.02
C SER A 20 -8.43 -12.72 1.01
N VAL A 21 -7.48 -11.88 1.41
CA VAL A 21 -6.85 -10.92 0.49
C VAL A 21 -5.99 -11.68 -0.53
N THR A 22 -6.25 -11.45 -1.82
CA THR A 22 -5.51 -12.05 -2.94
C THR A 22 -4.83 -11.01 -3.81
N LYS A 23 -5.29 -9.76 -3.78
CA LYS A 23 -4.66 -8.63 -4.47
C LYS A 23 -4.67 -7.40 -3.58
N VAL A 24 -3.71 -6.50 -3.80
CA VAL A 24 -3.65 -5.19 -3.15
C VAL A 24 -3.44 -4.09 -4.18
N ALA A 25 -4.03 -2.92 -3.95
CA ALA A 25 -3.77 -1.70 -4.68
C ALA A 25 -3.37 -0.58 -3.71
N ILE A 26 -2.85 0.51 -4.25
CA ILE A 26 -2.77 1.77 -3.52
C ILE A 26 -3.65 2.82 -4.18
N SER A 27 -4.16 3.73 -3.37
CA SER A 27 -4.69 5.01 -3.79
C SER A 27 -3.76 6.10 -3.29
N VAL A 28 -3.39 7.04 -4.16
CA VAL A 28 -2.62 8.23 -3.79
C VAL A 28 -3.41 9.46 -4.21
N ASN A 29 -3.75 10.34 -3.27
CA ASN A 29 -4.54 11.55 -3.51
C ASN A 29 -5.86 11.28 -4.28
N GLY A 30 -6.53 10.17 -3.93
CA GLY A 30 -7.78 9.72 -4.56
C GLY A 30 -7.62 8.98 -5.90
N LYS A 31 -6.40 8.90 -6.47
CA LYS A 31 -6.13 8.10 -7.66
C LYS A 31 -5.76 6.67 -7.28
N VAL A 32 -6.60 5.71 -7.68
CA VAL A 32 -6.34 4.28 -7.50
C VAL A 32 -5.42 3.76 -8.61
N TYR A 33 -4.37 3.04 -8.21
CA TYR A 33 -3.44 2.38 -9.12
C TYR A 33 -3.81 0.91 -9.31
N PRO A 34 -3.37 0.25 -10.40
CA PRO A 34 -3.70 -1.13 -10.67
C PRO A 34 -3.34 -2.07 -9.52
N ALA A 35 -4.24 -3.01 -9.21
CA ALA A 35 -4.01 -4.00 -8.17
C ALA A 35 -2.96 -5.03 -8.59
N VAL A 36 -2.13 -5.45 -7.64
CA VAL A 36 -1.12 -6.51 -7.79
C VAL A 36 -1.48 -7.71 -6.94
N ALA A 37 -1.15 -8.91 -7.39
CA ALA A 37 -1.35 -10.11 -6.58
C ALA A 37 -0.43 -10.11 -5.36
N VAL A 38 -0.94 -10.55 -4.21
CA VAL A 38 -0.12 -10.86 -3.05
C VAL A 38 0.28 -12.33 -3.08
N THR A 39 1.53 -12.62 -2.76
CA THR A 39 2.00 -14.01 -2.61
C THR A 39 1.64 -14.49 -1.20
N GLY A 40 1.17 -15.74 -1.10
CA GLY A 40 0.39 -16.31 0.01
C GLY A 40 1.07 -16.44 1.38
N SER A 41 2.03 -15.58 1.71
CA SER A 41 2.77 -15.58 2.97
C SER A 41 2.27 -14.51 3.96
N GLY A 42 1.04 -14.00 3.77
CA GLY A 42 0.45 -12.98 4.65
C GLY A 42 1.21 -11.65 4.64
N ALA A 43 2.12 -11.45 3.68
CA ALA A 43 2.89 -10.24 3.49
C ALA A 43 2.49 -9.60 2.17
N LEU A 44 2.25 -8.29 2.20
CA LEU A 44 1.97 -7.50 1.01
C LEU A 44 3.17 -6.61 0.69
N GLN A 45 3.33 -6.32 -0.61
CA GLN A 45 4.32 -5.40 -1.11
C GLN A 45 3.77 -4.75 -2.38
N TYR A 46 3.75 -3.42 -2.40
CA TYR A 46 3.28 -2.63 -3.55
C TYR A 46 4.32 -1.58 -3.91
N TYR A 47 4.77 -1.55 -5.17
CA TYR A 47 5.77 -0.59 -5.63
C TYR A 47 5.17 0.82 -5.73
N ALA A 48 5.72 1.74 -4.94
CA ALA A 48 5.12 3.05 -4.70
C ALA A 48 6.11 4.21 -4.87
N LYS A 49 7.39 3.94 -5.16
CA LYS A 49 8.44 4.97 -5.29
C LYS A 49 8.09 6.10 -6.28
N ASP A 50 7.46 5.75 -7.40
CA ASP A 50 7.05 6.70 -8.45
C ASP A 50 5.67 7.33 -8.19
N LYS A 51 4.99 6.92 -7.11
CA LYS A 51 3.58 7.25 -6.84
C LYS A 51 3.42 8.07 -5.57
N ILE A 52 4.17 7.74 -4.52
CA ILE A 52 4.22 8.46 -3.25
C ILE A 52 5.51 9.27 -3.28
N THR A 53 5.39 10.55 -3.59
CA THR A 53 6.52 11.44 -3.86
C THR A 53 6.63 12.57 -2.85
N ASP A 54 5.57 12.83 -2.09
CA ASP A 54 5.53 13.87 -1.07
C ASP A 54 4.97 13.31 0.25
N LYS A 55 5.46 13.82 1.38
CA LYS A 55 4.96 13.40 2.72
C LYS A 55 3.52 13.81 2.98
N THR A 56 2.99 14.75 2.20
CA THR A 56 1.60 15.20 2.25
C THR A 56 0.67 14.35 1.37
N ASP A 57 1.20 13.38 0.62
CA ASP A 57 0.39 12.46 -0.19
C ASP A 57 -0.55 11.65 0.73
N VAL A 58 -1.84 11.70 0.42
CA VAL A 58 -2.84 10.89 1.13
C VAL A 58 -2.87 9.50 0.51
N VAL A 59 -2.28 8.53 1.22
CA VAL A 59 -2.09 7.17 0.72
C VAL A 59 -3.00 6.19 1.45
N LYS A 60 -3.70 5.36 0.67
CA LYS A 60 -4.48 4.23 1.18
C LYS A 60 -4.04 2.93 0.50
N MET A 61 -3.95 1.87 1.27
CA MET A 61 -3.82 0.50 0.80
C MET A 61 -5.18 -0.17 0.76
N ILE A 62 -5.49 -0.80 -0.36
CA ILE A 62 -6.79 -1.44 -0.64
C ILE A 62 -6.56 -2.93 -0.82
N GLY A 63 -7.26 -3.76 -0.05
CA GLY A 63 -7.23 -5.22 -0.14
C GLY A 63 -8.43 -5.78 -0.88
N TYR A 64 -8.20 -6.71 -1.81
CA TYR A 64 -9.23 -7.36 -2.62
C TYR A 64 -9.28 -8.86 -2.38
N ASN A 65 -10.49 -9.43 -2.37
CA ASN A 65 -10.68 -10.88 -2.37
C ASN A 65 -10.49 -11.49 -3.78
N SER A 66 -10.62 -12.82 -3.90
CA SER A 66 -10.48 -13.55 -5.18
C SER A 66 -11.49 -13.15 -6.25
N GLU A 67 -12.63 -12.59 -5.86
CA GLU A 67 -13.69 -12.11 -6.77
C GLU A 67 -13.41 -10.69 -7.27
N GLY A 68 -12.35 -10.04 -6.78
CA GLY A 68 -12.03 -8.65 -7.11
C GLY A 68 -12.82 -7.62 -6.30
N THR A 69 -13.50 -8.04 -5.24
CA THR A 69 -14.22 -7.15 -4.33
C THR A 69 -13.28 -6.56 -3.28
N ILE A 70 -13.41 -5.26 -3.01
CA ILE A 70 -12.70 -4.59 -1.91
C ILE A 70 -13.23 -5.12 -0.58
N ILE A 71 -12.34 -5.67 0.24
CA ILE A 71 -12.68 -6.22 1.56
C ILE A 71 -12.02 -5.48 2.72
N ASP A 72 -10.98 -4.67 2.44
CA ASP A 72 -10.35 -3.83 3.44
C ASP A 72 -9.72 -2.59 2.79
N THR A 73 -9.67 -1.50 3.54
CA THR A 73 -8.93 -0.29 3.15
C THR A 73 -8.30 0.32 4.38
N LYS A 74 -7.00 0.63 4.30
CA LYS A 74 -6.22 1.20 5.40
C LYS A 74 -5.39 2.37 4.92
N ASP A 75 -5.33 3.41 5.73
CA ASP A 75 -4.40 4.51 5.53
C ASP A 75 -2.95 4.02 5.72
N VAL A 76 -2.04 4.58 4.92
CA VAL A 76 -0.60 4.35 5.02
C VAL A 76 0.02 5.61 5.60
N SER A 77 0.75 5.49 6.70
CA SER A 77 1.54 6.61 7.24
C SER A 77 2.64 6.95 6.24
N VAL A 78 2.78 8.23 5.89
CA VAL A 78 3.83 8.71 4.99
C VAL A 78 4.68 9.73 5.75
N ALA A 79 6.00 9.50 5.76
CA ALA A 79 6.96 10.37 6.40
C ALA A 79 8.07 10.79 5.42
N GLY A 80 8.72 11.90 5.74
CA GLY A 80 9.87 12.40 5.00
C GLY A 80 11.19 11.73 5.44
N PRO A 81 12.30 11.96 4.70
CA PRO A 81 13.61 11.44 5.08
C PRO A 81 14.15 11.98 6.41
N GLU A 82 13.50 13.03 6.95
CA GLU A 82 13.76 13.60 8.28
C GLU A 82 13.37 12.67 9.45
N SER A 83 12.65 11.57 9.18
CA SER A 83 12.23 10.57 10.17
C SER A 83 13.16 9.35 10.26
N LEU A 84 14.31 9.35 9.57
CA LEU A 84 15.33 8.29 9.60
C LEU A 84 16.34 8.47 10.73
#